data_AF-A0AAV6AUL8-F1
#
_entry.id   AF-A0AAV6AUL8-F1
#
_cell.length_a   1.000
_cell.length_b   1.000
_cell.length_c   1.000
_cell.angle_alpha   90.00
_cell.angle_beta   90.00
_cell.angle_gamma   90.00
#
_symmetry.space_group_name_H-M   'P 1'
#
loop_
_entity.id
_entity.type
_entity.pdbx_description
1 polymer ?
#
loop_
_entity_poly.entity_id
_entity_poly.type
_entity_poly.pdbx_seq_one_letter_code
_entity_poly.pdbx_strand_id
1 'polypeptide(L)' 'MARFYVLSIEPTLFGDAALVREWGRLGTRGRRRLDLFREEAAAREALDVWLARKLQRGYRA' A
#
# COMPACT_ATOMS: atom_id res chain seq x y z
N MET A 1 18.41 -2.70 -11.64
CA MET A 1 17.60 -3.55 -10.73
C MET A 1 16.24 -2.89 -10.54
N ALA A 2 15.20 -3.40 -11.19
CA ALA A 2 13.88 -2.78 -11.13
C ALA A 2 13.16 -3.16 -9.82
N ARG A 3 12.65 -2.16 -9.11
CA ARG A 3 11.89 -2.32 -7.86
C ARG A 3 10.46 -1.87 -8.10
N PHE A 4 9.52 -2.49 -7.40
CA PHE A 4 8.12 -2.06 -7.40
C PHE A 4 7.69 -1.69 -5.98
N TYR A 5 6.67 -0.85 -5.91
CA TYR A 5 5.96 -0.52 -4.69
C TYR A 5 4.50 -0.25 -5.06
N VAL A 6 3.58 -1.05 -4.53
CA VAL A 6 2.15 -0.97 -4.81
C VAL A 6 1.42 -0.66 -3.52
N LEU A 7 0.44 0.24 -3.61
CA LEU A 7 -0.49 0.61 -2.55
C LEU A 7 -1.90 0.37 -3.06
N SER A 8 -2.71 -0.36 -2.30
CA SER A 8 -4.12 -0.56 -2.59
C SER A 8 -4.94 -0.52 -1.31
N ILE A 9 -6.20 -0.12 -1.43
CA ILE A 9 -7.18 -0.29 -0.36
C ILE A 9 -8.05 -1.47 -0.75
N GLU A 10 -8.15 -2.44 0.14
CA GLU A 10 -8.98 -3.64 -0.04
C GLU A 10 -10.02 -3.70 1.08
N PRO A 11 -11.27 -4.07 0.77
CA PRO A 11 -12.25 -4.37 1.81
C PRO A 11 -11.85 -5.65 2.55
N THR A 12 -12.13 -5.70 3.85
CA THR A 12 -11.92 -6.90 4.66
C THR A 12 -13.21 -7.74 4.74
N LEU A 13 -13.09 -8.98 5.20
CA LEU A 13 -14.24 -9.88 5.42
C LEU A 13 -15.23 -9.36 6.49
N PHE A 14 -14.83 -8.38 7.31
CA PHE A 14 -15.61 -7.89 8.44
C PHE A 14 -16.23 -6.51 8.20
N GLY A 15 -16.18 -6.01 6.96
CA GLY A 15 -16.69 -4.67 6.62
C GLY A 15 -15.74 -3.51 6.95
N ASP A 16 -14.59 -3.81 7.56
CA ASP A 16 -13.48 -2.88 7.75
C ASP A 16 -12.67 -2.73 6.44
N ALA A 17 -11.73 -1.77 6.41
CA ALA A 17 -10.82 -1.53 5.28
C ALA A 17 -9.36 -1.91 5.61
N ALA A 18 -8.59 -2.32 4.60
CA ALA A 18 -7.17 -2.60 4.75
C ALA A 18 -6.33 -1.82 3.74
N LEU A 19 -5.28 -1.15 4.22
CA LEU A 19 -4.21 -0.69 3.35
C LEU A 19 -3.26 -1.85 3.08
N VAL A 20 -3.20 -2.28 1.83
CA VAL A 20 -2.26 -3.28 1.37
C VAL A 20 -1.04 -2.59 0.76
N ARG A 21 0.14 -2.99 1.24
CA ARG A 21 1.43 -2.49 0.80
C ARG A 21 2.26 -3.65 0.27
N GLU A 22 2.65 -3.57 -0.98
CA GLU A 22 3.49 -4.59 -1.62
C GLU A 22 4.75 -3.98 -2.18
N TRP A 23 5.89 -4.63 -1.99
CA TRP A 23 7.16 -4.14 -2.49
C TRP A 23 8.17 -5.23 -2.72
N GLY A 24 9.08 -5.00 -3.66
CA GLY A 24 10.08 -6.00 -3.99
C GLY A 24 10.92 -5.60 -5.19
N ARG A 25 11.63 -6.60 -5.71
CA ARG A 25 12.31 -6.54 -7.00
C ARG A 25 11.38 -7.17 -8.04
N LEU A 26 11.30 -6.61 -9.24
CA LEU A 26 10.55 -7.22 -10.34
C LEU A 26 11.05 -8.65 -10.59
N GLY A 27 10.12 -9.57 -10.86
CA GLY A 27 10.41 -11.00 -11.03
C GLY A 27 10.63 -11.80 -9.73
N THR A 28 10.36 -11.20 -8.56
CA THR A 28 10.42 -11.91 -7.27
C THR A 28 9.10 -11.81 -6.53
N ARG A 29 8.86 -12.70 -5.55
CA ARG A 29 7.66 -12.71 -4.72
C ARG A 29 7.45 -11.42 -3.90
N GLY A 30 8.51 -10.65 -3.65
CA GLY A 30 8.43 -9.42 -2.87
C GLY A 30 8.00 -9.65 -1.41
N ARG A 31 7.41 -8.62 -0.81
CA ARG A 31 6.82 -8.62 0.53
C ARG A 31 5.47 -7.93 0.46
N ARG A 32 4.52 -8.42 1.26
CA ARG A 32 3.17 -7.86 1.43
C ARG A 32 2.95 -7.54 2.90
N ARG A 33 2.33 -6.40 3.18
CA ARG A 33 1.87 -6.00 4.52
C ARG A 33 0.47 -5.44 4.43
N LEU A 34 -0.35 -5.81 5.40
CA LEU A 34 -1.68 -5.25 5.59
C LEU A 34 -1.66 -4.40 6.86
N ASP A 35 -2.23 -3.20 6.77
CA ASP A 35 -2.57 -2.38 7.93
C ASP A 35 -4.10 -2.22 7.94
N LEU A 36 -4.75 -2.61 9.04
CA LEU A 36 -6.21 -2.66 9.16
C LEU A 36 -6.76 -1.35 9.73
N PHE A 37 -7.90 -0.92 9.20
CA PHE A 37 -8.60 0.31 9.58
C PHE A 37 -10.09 0.03 9.67
N ARG A 38 -10.76 0.55 10.70
CA ARG A 38 -12.22 0.42 10.81
C ARG A 38 -12.98 1.18 9.72
N GLU A 39 -12.39 2.27 9.23
CA GLU A 39 -13.01 3.14 8.24
C GLU A 39 -12.13 3.25 7.00
N GLU A 40 -12.76 3.22 5.82
CA GLU A 40 -12.06 3.38 4.53
C GLU A 40 -11.37 4.75 4.43
N ALA A 41 -11.96 5.79 5.00
CA ALA A 41 -11.36 7.14 5.05
C ALA A 41 -9.99 7.13 5.73
N ALA A 42 -9.86 6.45 6.88
CA ALA A 42 -8.59 6.31 7.59
C ALA A 42 -7.55 5.52 6.78
N ALA A 43 -7.98 4.49 6.05
CA ALA A 43 -7.10 3.74 5.14
C ALA A 43 -6.62 4.62 3.97
N ARG A 44 -7.47 5.51 3.46
CA ARG A 44 -7.14 6.47 2.39
C ARG A 44 -6.14 7.52 2.84
N GLU A 45 -6.33 8.11 4.00
CA GLU A 45 -5.37 9.05 4.58
C GLU A 45 -3.99 8.38 4.77
N ALA A 46 -3.97 7.15 5.29
CA ALA A 46 -2.74 6.39 5.44
C ALA A 46 -2.08 6.08 4.08
N LEU A 47 -2.89 5.76 3.06
CA LEU A 47 -2.40 5.55 1.69
C LEU A 47 -1.72 6.81 1.16
N ASP A 48 -2.36 7.98 1.28
CA ASP A 48 -1.83 9.25 0.78
C ASP A 48 -0.50 9.62 1.45
N VAL A 49 -0.40 9.39 2.77
CA VAL A 49 0.85 9.55 3.51
C VAL A 49 1.95 8.63 2.97
N TRP A 50 1.64 7.37 2.68
CA TRP A 50 2.61 6.45 2.09
C TRP A 50 2.96 6.81 0.65
N LEU A 51 1.99 7.24 -0.15
CA LEU A 51 2.16 7.64 -1.53
C LEU A 51 3.14 8.82 -1.62
N ALA A 52 2.91 9.89 -0.86
CA ALA A 52 3.81 11.04 -0.79
C ALA A 52 5.25 10.63 -0.43
N ARG A 53 5.40 9.76 0.58
CA ARG A 53 6.71 9.21 1.03
C ARG A 53 7.41 8.36 -0.04
N LYS A 54 6.69 7.80 -1.01
CA LYS A 54 7.26 6.95 -2.07
C LYS A 54 7.51 7.72 -3.34
N LEU A 55 6.66 8.70 -3.66
CA LEU A 55 6.92 9.69 -4.71
C LEU A 55 8.23 10.44 -4.44
N GLN A 56 8.49 10.87 -3.20
CA GLN A 56 9.77 11.48 -2.81
C GLN A 56 10.99 10.55 -2.98
N ARG A 57 10.77 9.23 -3.06
CA ARG A 57 11.82 8.23 -3.31
C ARG A 57 11.96 7.85 -4.78
N GLY A 58 11.30 8.59 -5.69
CA GLY A 58 11.38 8.38 -7.13
C GLY A 58 10.43 7.30 -7.67
N TYR A 59 9.53 6.77 -6.84
CA TYR A 59 8.41 5.96 -7.35
C TYR A 59 7.40 6.85 -8.07
N ARG A 60 6.56 6.25 -8.89
CA ARG A 60 5.51 6.94 -9.66
C ARG A 60 4.16 6.35 -9.28
N ALA A 61 3.15 7.23 -9.21
CA ALA A 61 1.74 6.88 -9.01
C ALA A 61 1.14 6.43 -10.35
#